data_AF-A0A938SEE5-F1
#
_entry.id   AF-A0A938SEE5-F1
#
_cell.length_a   1.000
_cell.length_b   1.000
_cell.length_c   1.000
_cell.angle_alpha   90.00
_cell.angle_beta   90.00
_cell.angle_gamma   90.00
#
_symmetry.space_group_name_H-M   'P 1'
#
loop_
_entity.id
_entity.type
_entity.pdbx_description
1 polymer ?
#
loop_
_entity_poly.entity_id
_entity_poly.type
_entity_poly.pdbx_seq_one_letter_code
_entity_poly.pdbx_strand_id
1 'polypeptide(L)'
;MTLTLDCATMARSLIPCCLALWVLGATASHAADGPATGEHGKAGSCYAFLEAEELKAEQCEVRPHFPNWYFGAPSGGKMLRAMTQGAHAQAQFAAPADGPYVLWVRYLSWRPYRETISVAVSQGERQRADAALNAARIVPTEYKSDDFGFFVWERVAVELAAGPVTVALANPDKRGWHLDCLVLTNDADCVPDTRDFAPPLYLRFTVTAEEPRTFYVRTVWKQIPWRGFVGYIGSSGMSRGRPSKPEALLKPNEPSPWIKVNRWLHPLLDNTLHIEQHGPDRAEASDFRGIVEVAAGTEKQLLRRYEVKRDGCRFNLILPLDVGNPTRLKADYEFVEDTARYVKTLPAPQGQRPSQMLLATHLALQRGKESTSLIDAEMEALKRLGFNALWRADLTRLKKHGFSKAHAARFVWHVCKDWPPGCRFQPDFPRMVSYYEELRAQLGSDDLDPLTCVTVMDEPAS
;
A
#
# COMPACT_ATOMS: atom_id res chain seq x y z
N MET A 1 39.12 10.44 2.52
CA MET A 1 38.47 9.80 1.36
C MET A 1 36.99 9.71 1.68
N THR A 2 36.20 10.67 1.22
CA THR A 2 34.77 10.78 1.53
C THR A 2 34.01 9.94 0.51
N LEU A 3 33.52 8.78 0.94
CA LEU A 3 32.63 7.94 0.13
C LEU A 3 31.23 8.56 0.16
N THR A 4 30.92 9.36 -0.85
CA THR A 4 29.55 9.81 -1.12
C THR A 4 28.80 8.61 -1.71
N LEU A 5 28.06 7.87 -0.87
CA LEU A 5 27.11 6.87 -1.35
C LEU A 5 25.90 7.61 -1.92
N ASP A 6 25.63 7.41 -3.21
CA ASP A 6 24.40 7.86 -3.86
C ASP A 6 23.21 7.02 -3.35
N CYS A 7 22.60 7.49 -2.25
CA CYS A 7 21.45 6.86 -1.61
C CYS A 7 20.24 6.69 -2.54
N ALA A 8 20.11 7.49 -3.61
CA ALA A 8 18.99 7.40 -4.54
C ALA A 8 19.02 6.11 -5.39
N THR A 9 20.21 5.60 -5.69
CA THR A 9 20.40 4.38 -6.49
C THR A 9 20.25 3.10 -5.64
N MET A 10 20.66 3.12 -4.37
CA MET A 10 20.42 2.00 -3.43
C MET A 10 18.94 1.84 -3.06
N ALA A 11 18.19 2.94 -2.90
CA ALA A 11 16.77 2.90 -2.56
C ALA A 11 15.88 2.27 -3.65
N ARG A 12 16.36 2.19 -4.90
CA ARG A 12 15.62 1.62 -6.04
C ARG A 12 15.87 0.11 -6.26
N SER A 13 16.87 -0.47 -5.59
CA SER A 13 17.38 -1.83 -5.89
C SER A 13 17.22 -2.83 -4.74
N LEU A 14 16.73 -2.36 -3.59
CA LEU A 14 16.41 -3.16 -2.39
C LEU A 14 14.89 -3.09 -2.18
N ILE A 15 14.25 -4.17 -1.72
CA ILE A 15 12.89 -4.07 -1.15
C ILE A 15 13.02 -2.95 -0.14
N PRO A 16 12.18 -1.88 -0.13
CA PRO A 16 12.47 -0.66 0.61
C PRO A 16 12.85 -1.01 2.06
N CYS A 17 14.16 -1.09 2.29
CA CYS A 17 14.76 -1.42 3.57
C CYS A 17 14.76 -0.08 4.27
N CYS A 18 13.79 0.09 5.15
CA CYS A 18 13.55 1.33 5.85
C CYS A 18 14.82 1.76 6.61
N LEU A 19 15.42 2.87 6.18
CA LEU A 19 16.08 3.78 7.12
C LEU A 19 14.95 4.47 7.90
N ALA A 20 14.54 3.87 9.01
CA ALA A 20 13.50 4.43 9.87
C ALA A 20 14.14 5.33 10.95
N LEU A 21 14.02 6.65 10.77
CA LEU A 21 13.99 7.56 11.93
C LEU A 21 12.56 7.51 12.50
N TRP A 22 12.41 7.06 13.74
CA TRP A 22 11.12 7.04 14.42
C TRP A 22 10.76 8.44 14.92
N VAL A 23 9.63 8.97 14.45
CA VAL A 23 8.86 10.01 15.16
C VAL A 23 7.57 9.33 15.63
N LEU A 24 7.39 9.26 16.95
CA LEU A 24 6.20 8.69 17.59
C LEU A 24 4.97 9.57 17.30
N GLY A 25 3.90 9.00 16.73
CA GLY A 25 2.66 9.75 16.52
C GLY A 25 1.47 8.93 16.00
N ALA A 26 0.47 8.78 16.87
CA ALA A 26 -0.96 8.58 16.65
C ALA A 26 -1.50 7.26 16.03
N THR A 27 -2.50 6.71 16.72
CA THR A 27 -3.40 5.64 16.30
C THR A 27 -4.51 6.22 15.40
N ALA A 28 -4.76 5.59 14.24
CA ALA A 28 -5.90 5.93 13.37
C ALA A 28 -7.03 4.90 13.56
N SER A 29 -8.17 5.34 14.10
CA SER A 29 -9.39 4.52 14.11
C SER A 29 -9.98 4.45 12.71
N HIS A 30 -10.18 3.26 12.17
CA HIS A 30 -10.88 3.06 10.90
C HIS A 30 -12.40 3.07 11.14
N ALA A 31 -13.10 4.07 10.61
CA ALA A 31 -14.52 3.94 10.30
C ALA A 31 -14.64 3.27 8.92
N ALA A 32 -15.24 2.08 8.85
CA ALA A 32 -15.35 1.34 7.60
C ALA A 32 -16.58 0.42 7.55
N ASP A 33 -17.76 0.98 7.33
CA ASP A 33 -18.91 0.26 6.77
C ASP A 33 -19.05 0.60 5.28
N GLY A 34 -18.74 -0.39 4.43
CA GLY A 34 -18.93 -0.32 2.99
C GLY A 34 -18.78 -1.72 2.35
N PRO A 35 -19.66 -2.13 1.44
CA PRO A 35 -19.73 -3.50 0.93
C PRO A 35 -18.50 -3.89 0.11
N ALA A 36 -18.18 -5.19 0.16
CA ALA A 36 -17.07 -5.81 -0.56
C ALA A 36 -17.33 -5.86 -2.08
N THR A 37 -16.36 -5.35 -2.84
CA THR A 37 -16.11 -5.66 -4.26
C THR A 37 -17.34 -5.71 -5.18
N GLY A 38 -17.99 -4.57 -5.37
CA GLY A 38 -18.75 -4.29 -6.59
C GLY A 38 -17.88 -3.47 -7.54
N GLU A 39 -17.88 -3.82 -8.84
CA GLU A 39 -17.55 -2.85 -9.88
C GLU A 39 -18.34 -1.56 -9.58
N HIS A 40 -17.67 -0.41 -9.51
CA HIS A 40 -18.37 0.84 -9.25
C HIS A 40 -19.22 1.23 -10.46
N GLY A 41 -20.39 1.78 -10.15
CA GLY A 41 -21.45 2.06 -11.10
C GLY A 41 -22.60 1.10 -10.94
N LYS A 42 -23.79 1.63 -10.65
CA LYS A 42 -25.03 0.92 -11.00
C LYS A 42 -24.92 0.56 -12.50
N ALA A 43 -25.42 -0.61 -12.91
CA ALA A 43 -25.41 -0.96 -14.32
C ALA A 43 -26.02 0.20 -15.15
N GLY A 44 -25.27 0.73 -16.12
CA GLY A 44 -25.66 1.91 -16.90
C GLY A 44 -25.10 3.26 -16.40
N SER A 45 -24.29 3.27 -15.34
CA SER A 45 -23.58 4.48 -14.90
C SER A 45 -22.44 4.82 -15.88
N CYS A 46 -22.36 6.09 -16.29
CA CYS A 46 -21.24 6.62 -17.04
C CYS A 46 -20.29 7.37 -16.11
N TYR A 47 -18.98 7.24 -16.36
CA TYR A 47 -17.93 7.96 -15.67
C TYR A 47 -16.97 8.54 -16.70
N ALA A 48 -16.69 9.83 -16.60
CA ALA A 48 -15.60 10.46 -17.31
C ALA A 48 -14.63 11.05 -16.29
N PHE A 49 -13.35 10.68 -16.39
CA PHE A 49 -12.28 11.07 -15.49
C PHE A 49 -11.25 11.90 -16.24
N LEU A 50 -10.73 12.94 -15.61
CA LEU A 50 -9.67 13.77 -16.17
C LEU A 50 -8.69 14.19 -15.07
N GLU A 51 -7.40 13.95 -15.30
CA GLU A 51 -6.34 14.44 -14.42
C GLU A 51 -6.21 15.96 -14.56
N ALA A 52 -5.98 16.66 -13.45
CA ALA A 52 -5.95 18.13 -13.47
C ALA A 52 -4.75 18.68 -14.26
N GLU A 53 -3.63 17.96 -14.32
CA GLU A 53 -2.48 18.36 -15.13
C GLU A 53 -2.74 18.34 -16.65
N GLU A 54 -3.83 17.71 -17.10
CA GLU A 54 -4.20 17.63 -18.52
C GLU A 54 -5.14 18.78 -18.94
N LEU A 55 -5.56 19.63 -17.99
CA LEU A 55 -6.46 20.74 -18.26
C LEU A 55 -5.77 21.84 -19.08
N LYS A 56 -6.56 22.50 -19.93
CA LYS A 56 -6.13 23.75 -20.56
C LYS A 56 -6.13 24.83 -19.49
N ALA A 57 -4.97 25.31 -19.07
CA ALA A 57 -4.86 26.21 -17.93
C ALA A 57 -3.94 27.39 -18.22
N GLU A 58 -4.28 28.54 -17.63
CA GLU A 58 -3.46 29.75 -17.64
C GLU A 58 -3.18 30.18 -16.20
N GLN A 59 -1.97 30.71 -15.97
CA GLN A 59 -1.49 31.09 -14.63
C GLN A 59 -1.57 29.94 -13.61
N CYS A 60 -1.48 28.70 -14.10
CA CYS A 60 -1.39 27.49 -13.32
C CYS A 60 -0.06 26.78 -13.60
N GLU A 61 0.35 25.90 -12.69
CA GLU A 61 1.57 25.11 -12.81
C GLU A 61 1.32 23.66 -12.37
N VAL A 62 1.83 22.71 -13.13
CA VAL A 62 1.81 21.30 -12.74
C VAL A 62 2.88 21.05 -11.67
N ARG A 63 2.46 20.57 -10.51
CA ARG A 63 3.33 20.26 -9.38
C ARG A 63 3.39 18.76 -9.12
N PRO A 64 4.59 18.17 -8.96
CA PRO A 64 4.68 16.78 -8.54
C PRO A 64 4.19 16.61 -7.11
N HIS A 65 3.86 15.36 -6.75
CA HIS A 65 3.60 14.97 -5.37
C HIS A 65 4.72 15.45 -4.44
N PHE A 66 4.35 16.09 -3.33
CA PHE A 66 5.25 16.54 -2.30
C PHE A 66 4.96 15.78 -1.00
N PRO A 67 5.74 14.73 -0.67
CA PRO A 67 5.51 13.96 0.54
C PRO A 67 5.72 14.84 1.77
N ASN A 68 4.98 14.56 2.85
CA ASN A 68 5.04 15.22 4.16
C ASN A 68 4.31 16.56 4.33
N TRP A 69 3.56 17.05 3.34
CA TRP A 69 2.73 18.26 3.49
C TRP A 69 1.25 17.95 3.64
N TYR A 70 0.83 16.77 3.22
CA TYR A 70 -0.55 16.34 3.22
C TYR A 70 -0.70 14.83 3.34
N PHE A 71 -1.87 14.39 3.77
CA PHE A 71 -2.24 12.98 3.84
C PHE A 71 -2.82 12.50 2.51
N GLY A 72 -2.41 11.28 2.14
CA GLY A 72 -2.78 10.67 0.87
C GLY A 72 -1.87 11.12 -0.27
N ALA A 73 -2.34 10.88 -1.49
CA ALA A 73 -1.60 11.09 -2.72
C ALA A 73 -2.52 11.69 -3.79
N PRO A 74 -2.00 12.59 -4.64
CA PRO A 74 -2.69 12.95 -5.85
C PRO A 74 -2.80 11.75 -6.79
N SER A 75 -3.86 11.72 -7.60
CA SER A 75 -3.94 10.84 -8.76
C SER A 75 -2.81 11.18 -9.74
N GLY A 76 -2.28 10.18 -10.45
CA GLY A 76 -1.15 10.37 -11.37
C GLY A 76 0.18 10.86 -10.75
N GLY A 77 0.20 11.21 -9.46
CA GLY A 77 1.38 11.77 -8.78
C GLY A 77 1.64 13.24 -9.04
N LYS A 78 0.66 13.97 -9.59
CA LYS A 78 0.79 15.39 -9.90
C LYS A 78 -0.52 16.12 -9.59
N MET A 79 -0.43 17.43 -9.49
CA MET A 79 -1.59 18.31 -9.30
C MET A 79 -1.41 19.54 -10.17
N LEU A 80 -2.52 20.17 -10.54
CA LEU A 80 -2.51 21.50 -11.12
C LEU A 80 -2.64 22.53 -9.99
N ARG A 81 -1.70 23.46 -9.90
CA ARG A 81 -1.70 24.52 -8.90
C ARG A 81 -2.02 25.86 -9.55
N ALA A 82 -3.04 26.56 -9.07
CA ALA A 82 -3.24 27.97 -9.39
C ALA A 82 -2.14 28.83 -8.74
N MET A 83 -1.57 29.79 -9.46
CA MET A 83 -0.45 30.58 -8.95
C MET A 83 -0.87 31.93 -8.35
N THR A 84 -1.99 32.46 -8.81
CA THR A 84 -2.48 33.80 -8.46
C THR A 84 -3.99 33.88 -8.59
N GLN A 85 -4.58 34.95 -8.04
CA GLN A 85 -5.94 35.35 -8.34
C GLN A 85 -6.12 35.54 -9.85
N GLY A 86 -7.22 35.01 -10.39
CA GLY A 86 -7.51 35.04 -11.82
C GLY A 86 -6.99 33.84 -12.61
N ALA A 87 -6.21 32.95 -11.99
CA ALA A 87 -5.81 31.71 -12.63
C ALA A 87 -7.04 30.86 -13.01
N HIS A 88 -7.01 30.26 -14.19
CA HIS A 88 -8.12 29.48 -14.72
C HIS A 88 -7.68 28.18 -15.39
N ALA A 89 -8.56 27.18 -15.34
CA ALA A 89 -8.39 25.91 -16.00
C ALA A 89 -9.71 25.46 -16.64
N GLN A 90 -9.64 24.73 -17.75
CA GLN A 90 -10.80 24.27 -18.50
C GLN A 90 -10.68 22.79 -18.84
N ALA A 91 -11.77 22.06 -18.63
CA ALA A 91 -11.96 20.67 -19.02
C ALA A 91 -13.09 20.54 -20.06
N GLN A 92 -12.98 19.51 -20.89
CA GLN A 92 -14.06 19.08 -21.78
C GLN A 92 -14.47 17.65 -21.44
N PHE A 93 -15.78 17.44 -21.31
CA PHE A 93 -16.42 16.15 -21.11
C PHE A 93 -17.48 15.93 -22.19
N ALA A 94 -18.07 14.73 -22.20
CA ALA A 94 -19.29 14.44 -22.95
C ALA A 94 -20.31 13.76 -22.03
N ALA A 95 -21.54 14.25 -22.02
CA ALA A 95 -22.68 13.56 -21.43
C ALA A 95 -23.25 12.58 -22.47
N PRO A 96 -23.26 11.25 -22.23
CA PRO A 96 -23.78 10.29 -23.20
C PRO A 96 -25.31 10.32 -23.34
N ALA A 97 -26.03 10.86 -22.36
CA ALA A 97 -27.49 10.94 -22.34
C ALA A 97 -27.96 12.20 -21.60
N ASP A 98 -29.22 12.55 -21.79
CA ASP A 98 -29.88 13.59 -21.01
C ASP A 98 -30.10 13.13 -19.56
N GLY A 99 -29.97 14.04 -18.60
CA GLY A 99 -30.40 13.81 -17.22
C GLY A 99 -29.51 14.43 -16.16
N PRO A 100 -29.65 13.97 -14.89
CA PRO A 100 -28.88 14.46 -13.77
C PRO A 100 -27.46 13.89 -13.78
N TYR A 101 -26.50 14.77 -13.54
CA TYR A 101 -25.10 14.45 -13.38
C TYR A 101 -24.53 15.10 -12.12
N VAL A 102 -23.41 14.56 -11.68
CA VAL A 102 -22.57 15.12 -10.64
C VAL A 102 -21.16 15.28 -11.19
N LEU A 103 -20.65 16.51 -11.13
CA LEU A 103 -19.24 16.80 -11.29
C LEU A 103 -18.59 16.75 -9.90
N TRP A 104 -17.72 15.77 -9.70
CA TRP A 104 -16.83 15.67 -8.56
C TRP A 104 -15.51 16.37 -8.87
N VAL A 105 -15.04 17.15 -7.91
CA VAL A 105 -13.77 17.86 -7.98
C VAL A 105 -12.93 17.40 -6.80
N ARG A 106 -11.79 16.76 -7.09
CA ARG A 106 -10.80 16.41 -6.06
C ARG A 106 -9.73 17.48 -6.02
N TYR A 107 -9.45 17.97 -4.83
CA TYR A 107 -8.41 18.96 -4.63
C TYR A 107 -7.82 18.83 -3.23
N LEU A 108 -6.66 19.42 -3.01
CA LEU A 108 -6.01 19.44 -1.72
C LEU A 108 -6.57 20.60 -0.89
N SER A 109 -7.19 20.27 0.25
CA SER A 109 -7.61 21.24 1.25
C SER A 109 -6.57 21.34 2.36
N TRP A 110 -6.14 22.56 2.69
CA TRP A 110 -5.15 22.81 3.73
C TRP A 110 -5.73 23.70 4.84
N ARG A 111 -5.81 23.21 6.07
CA ARG A 111 -6.53 23.89 7.19
C ARG A 111 -6.20 25.38 7.39
N PRO A 112 -4.93 25.85 7.34
CA PRO A 112 -4.61 27.26 7.54
C PRO A 112 -5.00 28.15 6.34
N TYR A 113 -5.30 27.54 5.19
CA TYR A 113 -5.48 28.20 3.91
C TYR A 113 -6.85 27.83 3.32
N ARG A 114 -7.80 28.74 3.46
CA ARG A 114 -9.08 28.61 2.76
C ARG A 114 -8.89 29.03 1.32
N GLU A 115 -8.93 28.05 0.43
CA GLU A 115 -8.87 28.24 -1.01
C GLU A 115 -10.27 27.98 -1.56
N THR A 116 -10.80 28.95 -2.29
CA THR A 116 -12.06 28.82 -3.01
C THR A 116 -11.77 28.43 -4.45
N ILE A 117 -12.53 27.49 -5.00
CA ILE A 117 -12.49 27.16 -6.42
C ILE A 117 -13.85 27.50 -7.00
N SER A 118 -13.91 28.48 -7.91
CA SER A 118 -15.13 28.75 -8.67
C SER A 118 -15.24 27.74 -9.80
N VAL A 119 -16.39 27.09 -9.94
CA VAL A 119 -16.67 26.05 -10.93
C VAL A 119 -17.90 26.43 -11.71
N ALA A 120 -17.75 26.61 -13.02
CA ALA A 120 -18.85 26.82 -13.95
C ALA A 120 -18.94 25.63 -14.91
N VAL A 121 -20.14 25.06 -15.03
CA VAL A 121 -20.44 23.98 -16.00
C VAL A 121 -21.33 24.55 -17.09
N SER A 122 -20.95 24.42 -18.35
CA SER A 122 -21.70 24.92 -19.50
C SER A 122 -21.86 23.88 -20.61
N GLN A 123 -22.94 24.04 -21.38
CA GLN A 123 -23.23 23.21 -22.54
C GLN A 123 -23.67 24.13 -23.69
N GLY A 124 -22.83 24.26 -24.72
CA GLY A 124 -22.94 25.35 -25.68
C GLY A 124 -22.76 26.70 -25.00
N GLU A 125 -23.63 27.66 -25.31
CA GLU A 125 -23.60 29.01 -24.71
C GLU A 125 -24.32 29.09 -23.35
N ARG A 126 -24.99 28.01 -22.93
CA ARG A 126 -25.79 28.00 -21.70
C ARG A 126 -24.96 27.49 -20.51
N GLN A 127 -24.81 28.32 -19.49
CA GLN A 127 -24.34 27.89 -18.18
C GLN A 127 -25.42 27.03 -17.51
N ARG A 128 -25.02 25.84 -17.05
CA ARG A 128 -25.87 24.82 -16.43
C ARG A 128 -25.69 24.76 -14.92
N ALA A 129 -24.49 25.06 -14.42
CA ALA A 129 -24.21 25.18 -12.99
C ALA A 129 -23.13 26.23 -12.73
N ASP A 130 -23.19 26.83 -11.54
CA ASP A 130 -22.19 27.72 -10.96
C ASP A 130 -22.05 27.37 -9.47
N ALA A 131 -20.83 27.13 -9.02
CA ALA A 131 -20.56 26.76 -7.63
C ALA A 131 -19.22 27.33 -7.17
N ALA A 132 -19.13 27.64 -5.89
CA ALA A 132 -17.88 27.91 -5.21
C ALA A 132 -17.58 26.76 -4.24
N LEU A 133 -16.50 26.03 -4.49
CA LEU A 133 -16.03 24.93 -3.65
C LEU A 133 -15.10 25.49 -2.58
N ASN A 134 -15.30 25.08 -1.33
CA ASN A 134 -14.50 25.52 -0.19
C ASN A 134 -14.67 24.52 0.97
N ALA A 135 -13.83 23.49 0.97
CA ALA A 135 -13.92 22.34 1.87
C ALA A 135 -13.46 22.63 3.31
N ALA A 136 -13.40 23.89 3.73
CA ALA A 136 -13.17 24.28 5.12
C ALA A 136 -14.14 23.61 6.14
N ARG A 137 -15.14 22.84 5.66
CA ARG A 137 -16.10 22.06 6.44
C ARG A 137 -15.83 20.54 6.55
N ILE A 138 -14.85 19.99 5.82
CA ILE A 138 -14.67 18.52 5.68
C ILE A 138 -13.25 18.10 6.07
N VAL A 139 -12.76 18.49 7.24
CA VAL A 139 -11.54 17.88 7.79
C VAL A 139 -11.96 16.94 8.91
N PRO A 140 -11.65 15.62 8.82
CA PRO A 140 -12.00 14.68 9.87
C PRO A 140 -11.41 15.16 11.21
N THR A 141 -12.25 15.16 12.25
CA THR A 141 -11.87 15.63 13.59
C THR A 141 -10.78 14.77 14.23
N GLU A 142 -10.57 13.54 13.75
CA GLU A 142 -9.50 12.65 14.20
C GLU A 142 -8.07 13.16 13.90
N TYR A 143 -7.90 14.10 12.95
CA TYR A 143 -6.58 14.66 12.66
C TYR A 143 -6.36 15.97 13.43
N LYS A 144 -5.45 15.89 14.40
CA LYS A 144 -5.18 16.95 15.40
C LYS A 144 -4.14 18.00 14.98
N SER A 145 -3.43 17.83 13.85
CA SER A 145 -2.45 18.81 13.38
C SER A 145 -3.08 19.79 12.42
N ASP A 146 -3.07 21.07 12.77
CA ASP A 146 -3.59 22.14 11.91
C ASP A 146 -2.69 22.44 10.70
N ASP A 147 -1.48 21.87 10.64
CA ASP A 147 -0.48 22.17 9.62
C ASP A 147 -0.49 21.23 8.40
N PHE A 148 -1.36 20.21 8.36
CA PHE A 148 -1.38 19.22 7.28
C PHE A 148 -2.56 19.39 6.32
N GLY A 149 -2.34 19.15 5.03
CA GLY A 149 -3.38 19.10 4.01
C GLY A 149 -4.03 17.71 3.85
N PHE A 150 -5.21 17.67 3.24
CA PHE A 150 -5.96 16.45 2.92
C PHE A 150 -6.61 16.57 1.55
N PHE A 151 -6.64 15.49 0.79
CA PHE A 151 -7.46 15.46 -0.41
C PHE A 151 -8.93 15.30 -0.05
N VAL A 152 -9.75 16.16 -0.63
CA VAL A 152 -11.20 16.19 -0.43
C VAL A 152 -11.91 16.08 -1.77
N TRP A 153 -13.10 15.50 -1.74
CA TRP A 153 -14.02 15.49 -2.86
C TRP A 153 -15.17 16.44 -2.55
N GLU A 154 -15.42 17.40 -3.43
CA GLU A 154 -16.66 18.17 -3.43
C GLU A 154 -17.43 17.96 -4.73
N ARG A 155 -18.75 18.16 -4.67
CA ARG A 155 -19.66 17.85 -5.78
C ARG A 155 -20.44 19.07 -6.24
N VAL A 156 -20.64 19.15 -7.55
CA VAL A 156 -21.53 20.10 -8.22
C VAL A 156 -22.59 19.28 -8.97
N ALA A 157 -23.85 19.36 -8.51
CA ALA A 157 -24.97 18.74 -9.21
C ALA A 157 -25.36 19.58 -10.43
N VAL A 158 -25.66 18.93 -11.56
CA VAL A 158 -25.97 19.62 -12.82
C VAL A 158 -26.90 18.77 -13.69
N GLU A 159 -27.87 19.42 -14.33
CA GLU A 159 -28.72 18.82 -15.36
C GLU A 159 -28.09 19.05 -16.74
N LEU A 160 -27.80 17.97 -17.46
CA LEU A 160 -27.13 18.01 -18.75
C LEU A 160 -27.99 17.35 -19.83
N ALA A 161 -27.90 17.85 -21.06
CA ALA A 161 -28.35 17.11 -22.23
C ALA A 161 -27.19 16.26 -22.77
N ALA A 162 -27.48 15.28 -23.62
CA ALA A 162 -26.47 14.52 -24.34
C ALA A 162 -25.58 15.47 -25.18
N GLY A 163 -24.27 15.27 -25.14
CA GLY A 163 -23.30 16.03 -25.93
C GLY A 163 -22.16 16.66 -25.14
N PRO A 164 -21.40 17.58 -25.76
CA PRO A 164 -20.18 18.15 -25.18
C PRO A 164 -20.47 19.06 -23.99
N VAL A 165 -19.68 18.93 -22.94
CA VAL A 165 -19.80 19.71 -21.70
C VAL A 165 -18.48 20.40 -21.43
N THR A 166 -18.52 21.68 -21.08
CA THR A 166 -17.36 22.45 -20.67
C THR A 166 -17.41 22.70 -19.17
N VAL A 167 -16.29 22.47 -18.49
CA VAL A 167 -16.10 22.83 -17.09
C VAL A 167 -14.99 23.86 -17.03
N ALA A 168 -15.28 25.03 -16.47
CA ALA A 168 -14.31 26.09 -16.20
C ALA A 168 -14.08 26.20 -14.70
N LEU A 169 -12.82 26.21 -14.29
CA LEU A 169 -12.38 26.43 -12.92
C LEU A 169 -11.63 27.76 -12.85
N ALA A 170 -11.89 28.56 -11.83
CA ALA A 170 -11.19 29.81 -11.61
C ALA A 170 -10.76 29.97 -10.15
N ASN A 171 -9.65 30.67 -9.95
CA ASN A 171 -9.16 31.05 -8.63
C ASN A 171 -9.60 32.49 -8.29
N PRO A 172 -10.67 32.68 -7.49
CA PRO A 172 -11.09 34.02 -7.05
C PRO A 172 -10.15 34.60 -5.98
N ASP A 173 -9.34 33.78 -5.32
CA ASP A 173 -8.54 34.16 -4.15
C ASP A 173 -7.10 34.54 -4.53
N LYS A 174 -6.45 35.38 -3.69
CA LYS A 174 -5.03 35.72 -3.86
C LYS A 174 -4.10 34.51 -3.72
N ARG A 175 -4.52 33.52 -2.96
CA ARG A 175 -3.84 32.23 -2.80
C ARG A 175 -4.44 31.27 -3.80
N GLY A 176 -3.62 30.44 -4.42
CA GLY A 176 -4.10 29.51 -5.41
C GLY A 176 -4.36 28.12 -4.87
N TRP A 177 -5.35 27.46 -5.47
CA TRP A 177 -5.75 26.09 -5.18
C TRP A 177 -4.78 25.04 -5.75
N HIS A 178 -4.92 23.80 -5.27
CA HIS A 178 -4.24 22.62 -5.79
C HIS A 178 -5.27 21.56 -6.20
N LEU A 179 -5.54 21.49 -7.50
CA LEU A 179 -6.51 20.58 -8.10
C LEU A 179 -5.83 19.27 -8.46
N ASP A 180 -6.52 18.16 -8.18
CA ASP A 180 -6.01 16.82 -8.45
C ASP A 180 -6.67 16.22 -9.68
N CYS A 181 -8.00 16.05 -9.66
CA CYS A 181 -8.73 15.47 -10.79
C CYS A 181 -10.21 15.85 -10.76
N LEU A 182 -10.89 15.57 -11.88
CA LEU A 182 -12.30 15.82 -12.10
C LEU A 182 -12.99 14.52 -12.51
N VAL A 183 -14.20 14.28 -12.00
CA VAL A 183 -15.05 13.15 -12.42
C VAL A 183 -16.46 13.62 -12.72
N LEU A 184 -16.94 13.39 -13.94
CA LEU A 184 -18.34 13.57 -14.30
C LEU A 184 -19.05 12.21 -14.32
N THR A 185 -20.13 12.07 -13.56
CA THR A 185 -20.91 10.83 -13.50
C THR A 185 -22.41 11.08 -13.36
N ASN A 186 -23.23 10.15 -13.85
CA ASN A 186 -24.67 10.12 -13.59
C ASN A 186 -25.04 9.28 -12.34
N ASP A 187 -24.06 8.70 -11.63
CA ASP A 187 -24.27 8.04 -10.34
C ASP A 187 -24.07 9.02 -9.19
N ALA A 188 -25.15 9.70 -8.79
CA ALA A 188 -25.11 10.76 -7.78
C ALA A 188 -24.71 10.27 -6.36
N ASP A 189 -24.83 8.95 -6.12
CA ASP A 189 -24.51 8.32 -4.83
C ASP A 189 -23.04 7.86 -4.77
N CYS A 190 -22.32 7.87 -5.90
CA CYS A 190 -20.96 7.37 -5.98
C CYS A 190 -19.94 8.48 -5.69
N VAL A 191 -19.29 8.41 -4.52
CA VAL A 191 -18.06 9.20 -4.26
C VAL A 191 -16.89 8.51 -4.98
N PRO A 192 -16.18 9.19 -5.90
CA PRO A 192 -15.12 8.55 -6.67
C PRO A 192 -13.91 8.16 -5.79
N ASP A 193 -13.26 7.07 -6.18
CA ASP A 193 -11.95 6.66 -5.66
C ASP A 193 -10.96 6.77 -6.82
N THR A 194 -9.89 7.57 -6.66
CA THR A 194 -8.92 7.78 -7.74
C THR A 194 -8.27 6.48 -8.21
N ARG A 195 -8.18 5.47 -7.33
CA ARG A 195 -7.63 4.15 -7.67
C ARG A 195 -8.50 3.39 -8.67
N ASP A 196 -9.78 3.74 -8.81
CA ASP A 196 -10.66 3.07 -9.77
C ASP A 196 -10.44 3.49 -11.22
N PHE A 197 -9.80 4.63 -11.46
CA PHE A 197 -9.48 5.14 -12.79
C PHE A 197 -8.09 4.74 -13.29
N ALA A 198 -7.23 4.20 -12.41
CA ALA A 198 -6.01 3.54 -12.85
C ALA A 198 -6.35 2.28 -13.68
N PRO A 199 -5.52 1.90 -14.67
CA PRO A 199 -5.71 0.65 -15.42
C PRO A 199 -5.97 -0.52 -14.47
N PRO A 200 -7.06 -1.28 -14.66
CA PRO A 200 -7.44 -2.29 -13.70
C PRO A 200 -6.40 -3.41 -13.68
N LEU A 201 -5.95 -3.78 -12.48
CA LEU A 201 -5.05 -4.89 -12.24
C LEU A 201 -5.82 -6.00 -11.55
N TYR A 202 -5.68 -7.22 -12.05
CA TYR A 202 -6.37 -8.40 -11.56
C TYR A 202 -5.37 -9.46 -11.10
N LEU A 203 -5.75 -10.16 -10.04
CA LEU A 203 -5.05 -11.36 -9.56
C LEU A 203 -5.96 -12.57 -9.60
N ARG A 204 -5.38 -13.72 -9.90
CA ARG A 204 -6.03 -15.03 -9.80
C ARG A 204 -5.09 -16.03 -9.17
N PHE A 205 -5.65 -16.88 -8.31
CA PHE A 205 -4.92 -17.88 -7.54
C PHE A 205 -5.45 -19.26 -7.86
N THR A 206 -4.56 -20.21 -8.12
CA THR A 206 -4.92 -21.62 -8.29
C THR A 206 -4.04 -22.45 -7.37
N VAL A 207 -4.64 -23.24 -6.47
CA VAL A 207 -3.89 -24.22 -5.68
C VAL A 207 -3.54 -25.38 -6.61
N THR A 208 -2.30 -25.87 -6.62
CA THR A 208 -1.92 -26.97 -7.52
C THR A 208 -2.40 -28.33 -6.99
N ALA A 209 -2.50 -29.33 -7.87
CA ALA A 209 -2.89 -30.70 -7.52
C ALA A 209 -2.01 -31.35 -6.44
N GLU A 210 -0.75 -30.92 -6.34
CA GLU A 210 0.21 -31.44 -5.36
C GLU A 210 -0.11 -31.05 -3.92
N GLU A 211 -1.01 -30.10 -3.73
CA GLU A 211 -1.44 -29.63 -2.43
C GLU A 211 -2.81 -30.24 -2.10
N PRO A 212 -2.88 -31.24 -1.19
CA PRO A 212 -4.11 -31.99 -0.94
C PRO A 212 -5.12 -31.24 -0.06
N ARG A 213 -4.73 -30.12 0.56
CA ARG A 213 -5.60 -29.35 1.47
C ARG A 213 -6.39 -28.27 0.71
N THR A 214 -7.49 -27.80 1.29
CA THR A 214 -8.23 -26.63 0.82
C THR A 214 -7.67 -25.36 1.47
N PHE A 215 -7.60 -24.25 0.74
CA PHE A 215 -6.97 -23.02 1.23
C PHE A 215 -7.80 -21.77 1.04
N TYR A 216 -7.47 -20.75 1.81
CA TYR A 216 -7.73 -19.38 1.42
C TYR A 216 -6.40 -18.63 1.33
N VAL A 217 -6.36 -17.60 0.48
CA VAL A 217 -5.20 -16.72 0.38
C VAL A 217 -5.45 -15.47 1.20
N ARG A 218 -4.61 -15.22 2.21
CA ARG A 218 -4.61 -13.95 2.93
C ARG A 218 -3.74 -12.96 2.16
N THR A 219 -4.31 -11.81 1.82
CA THR A 219 -3.59 -10.73 1.17
C THR A 219 -3.35 -9.58 2.14
N VAL A 220 -2.10 -9.14 2.25
CA VAL A 220 -1.71 -7.98 3.04
C VAL A 220 -0.92 -7.06 2.14
N TRP A 221 -1.27 -5.78 2.16
CA TRP A 221 -0.48 -4.76 1.49
C TRP A 221 0.38 -4.04 2.52
N LYS A 222 1.61 -3.74 2.13
CA LYS A 222 2.54 -2.95 2.94
C LYS A 222 2.69 -1.58 2.30
N GLN A 223 2.09 -0.56 2.91
CA GLN A 223 2.48 0.84 2.73
C GLN A 223 3.51 1.19 3.80
N ILE A 224 4.37 2.16 3.53
CA ILE A 224 5.14 2.80 4.60
C ILE A 224 4.32 4.01 5.07
N PRO A 225 4.03 4.15 6.37
CA PRO A 225 4.44 3.28 7.48
C PRO A 225 3.46 2.13 7.81
N TRP A 226 2.30 2.04 7.16
CA TRP A 226 1.19 1.18 7.58
C TRP A 226 1.02 -0.11 6.76
N ARG A 227 0.85 -1.25 7.43
CA ARG A 227 0.35 -2.48 6.80
C ARG A 227 -1.17 -2.48 6.87
N GLY A 228 -1.83 -2.66 5.73
CA GLY A 228 -3.26 -2.87 5.72
C GLY A 228 -3.62 -4.28 5.29
N PHE A 229 -4.69 -4.79 5.88
CA PHE A 229 -5.27 -6.05 5.47
C PHE A 229 -6.12 -5.83 4.21
N VAL A 230 -5.86 -6.59 3.15
CA VAL A 230 -6.63 -6.51 1.90
C VAL A 230 -7.90 -7.34 2.02
N GLY A 231 -7.73 -8.63 2.31
CA GLY A 231 -8.83 -9.57 2.39
C GLY A 231 -8.36 -11.02 2.30
N TYR A 232 -9.34 -11.92 2.29
CA TYR A 232 -9.18 -13.34 2.08
C TYR A 232 -9.74 -13.72 0.71
N ILE A 233 -9.01 -14.48 -0.07
CA ILE A 233 -9.48 -14.98 -1.38
C ILE A 233 -9.87 -16.44 -1.23
N GLY A 234 -11.11 -16.74 -1.58
CA GLY A 234 -11.69 -18.08 -1.65
C GLY A 234 -12.28 -18.38 -3.03
N SER A 235 -13.07 -19.44 -3.12
CA SER A 235 -13.76 -19.89 -4.34
C SER A 235 -14.76 -18.84 -4.88
N SER A 236 -15.38 -18.07 -3.99
CA SER A 236 -16.33 -17.00 -4.35
C SER A 236 -15.66 -15.63 -4.58
N GLY A 237 -14.33 -15.56 -4.52
CA GLY A 237 -13.57 -14.33 -4.67
C GLY A 237 -13.08 -13.74 -3.34
N MET A 238 -12.96 -12.41 -3.27
CA MET A 238 -12.38 -11.70 -2.13
C MET A 238 -13.43 -11.41 -1.05
N SER A 239 -13.11 -11.68 0.21
CA SER A 239 -13.94 -11.38 1.38
C SER A 239 -13.14 -10.70 2.49
N ARG A 240 -13.77 -9.81 3.26
CA ARG A 240 -13.16 -9.26 4.49
C ARG A 240 -13.16 -10.28 5.64
N GLY A 241 -14.20 -11.10 5.70
CA GLY A 241 -14.31 -12.20 6.66
C GLY A 241 -13.51 -13.41 6.21
N ARG A 242 -12.87 -14.09 7.16
CA ARG A 242 -12.16 -15.34 6.87
C ARG A 242 -13.16 -16.39 6.38
N PRO A 243 -12.89 -17.09 5.26
CA PRO A 243 -13.69 -18.23 4.85
C PRO A 243 -13.70 -19.30 5.94
N SER A 244 -14.87 -19.66 6.43
CA SER A 244 -15.04 -20.65 7.49
C SER A 244 -15.71 -21.94 7.01
N LYS A 245 -16.40 -21.88 5.88
CA LYS A 245 -17.10 -23.04 5.31
C LYS A 245 -16.24 -23.70 4.23
N PRO A 246 -16.18 -25.04 4.16
CA PRO A 246 -15.36 -25.76 3.17
C PRO A 246 -15.62 -25.33 1.72
N GLU A 247 -16.86 -25.02 1.35
CA GLU A 247 -17.25 -24.59 0.02
C GLU A 247 -16.70 -23.21 -0.39
N ALA A 248 -16.33 -22.38 0.59
CA ALA A 248 -15.73 -21.07 0.37
C ALA A 248 -14.20 -21.14 0.19
N LEU A 249 -13.58 -22.31 0.41
CA LEU A 249 -12.15 -22.52 0.24
C LEU A 249 -11.82 -22.91 -1.20
N LEU A 250 -10.63 -22.55 -1.65
CA LEU A 250 -10.09 -22.98 -2.94
C LEU A 250 -9.76 -24.47 -2.87
N LYS A 251 -10.24 -25.22 -3.86
CA LYS A 251 -9.92 -26.64 -4.05
C LYS A 251 -8.69 -26.80 -4.95
N PRO A 252 -8.01 -27.95 -4.88
CA PRO A 252 -6.90 -28.23 -5.79
C PRO A 252 -7.33 -28.12 -7.26
N ASN A 253 -6.51 -27.45 -8.08
CA ASN A 253 -6.72 -27.09 -9.48
C ASN A 253 -7.94 -26.20 -9.76
N GLU A 254 -8.63 -25.68 -8.74
CA GLU A 254 -9.72 -24.73 -8.93
C GLU A 254 -9.16 -23.30 -8.86
N PRO A 255 -9.24 -22.52 -9.96
CA PRO A 255 -8.84 -21.13 -9.92
C PRO A 255 -9.86 -20.29 -9.16
N SER A 256 -9.38 -19.32 -8.38
CA SER A 256 -10.23 -18.25 -7.86
C SER A 256 -10.85 -17.45 -9.01
N PRO A 257 -11.92 -16.68 -8.75
CA PRO A 257 -12.30 -15.58 -9.63
C PRO A 257 -11.13 -14.59 -9.80
N TRP A 258 -11.16 -13.83 -10.90
CA TRP A 258 -10.27 -12.68 -11.06
C TRP A 258 -10.64 -11.58 -10.07
N ILE A 259 -9.66 -11.14 -9.27
CA ILE A 259 -9.86 -10.11 -8.25
C ILE A 259 -9.22 -8.82 -8.70
N LYS A 260 -10.01 -7.75 -8.88
CA LYS A 260 -9.48 -6.39 -9.12
C LYS A 260 -8.80 -5.89 -7.84
N VAL A 261 -7.52 -5.52 -7.92
CA VAL A 261 -6.73 -5.15 -6.73
C VAL A 261 -6.40 -3.67 -6.57
N ASN A 262 -6.78 -2.82 -7.53
CA ASN A 262 -6.40 -1.40 -7.57
C ASN A 262 -6.62 -0.64 -6.27
N ARG A 263 -7.75 -0.88 -5.59
CA ARG A 263 -8.10 -0.16 -4.35
C ARG A 263 -7.12 -0.39 -3.20
N TRP A 264 -6.33 -1.45 -3.27
CA TRP A 264 -5.33 -1.77 -2.25
C TRP A 264 -3.91 -1.39 -2.67
N LEU A 265 -3.75 -0.84 -3.87
CA LEU A 265 -2.47 -0.36 -4.35
C LEU A 265 -2.31 1.10 -3.96
N HIS A 266 -1.11 1.42 -3.46
CA HIS A 266 -0.67 2.78 -3.31
C HIS A 266 -0.50 3.40 -4.70
N PRO A 267 -1.07 4.59 -4.95
CA PRO A 267 -1.08 5.19 -6.28
C PRO A 267 0.25 5.81 -6.70
N LEU A 268 1.27 5.88 -5.82
CA LEU A 268 2.56 6.54 -6.11
C LEU A 268 3.81 5.73 -5.79
N LEU A 269 3.65 4.53 -5.24
CA LEU A 269 4.77 3.72 -4.79
C LEU A 269 4.63 2.33 -5.36
N ASP A 270 5.77 1.65 -5.53
CA ASP A 270 5.75 0.22 -5.78
C ASP A 270 5.10 -0.47 -4.56
N ASN A 271 4.25 -1.43 -4.83
CA ASN A 271 3.44 -2.14 -3.86
C ASN A 271 4.02 -3.53 -3.64
N THR A 272 4.03 -4.00 -2.38
CA THR A 272 4.31 -5.41 -2.09
C THR A 272 3.01 -6.06 -1.62
N LEU A 273 2.57 -7.06 -2.37
CA LEU A 273 1.47 -7.91 -1.98
C LEU A 273 2.01 -9.19 -1.33
N HIS A 274 1.69 -9.36 -0.05
CA HIS A 274 1.96 -10.60 0.68
C HIS A 274 0.79 -11.54 0.47
N ILE A 275 1.05 -12.71 -0.11
CA ILE A 275 0.07 -13.75 -0.46
C ILE A 275 0.38 -14.94 0.46
N GLU A 276 -0.42 -15.13 1.50
CA GLU A 276 -0.21 -16.22 2.46
C GLU A 276 -1.24 -17.34 2.23
N GLN A 277 -0.77 -18.58 2.17
CA GLN A 277 -1.58 -19.78 2.06
C GLN A 277 -1.91 -20.33 3.46
N HIS A 278 -3.20 -20.49 3.76
CA HIS A 278 -3.72 -20.92 5.06
C HIS A 278 -4.69 -22.10 4.95
N GLY A 279 -4.53 -23.09 5.83
CA GLY A 279 -5.42 -24.25 5.90
C GLY A 279 -6.80 -23.92 6.51
N PRO A 280 -7.73 -24.89 6.50
CA PRO A 280 -9.09 -24.71 7.02
C PRO A 280 -9.15 -24.49 8.53
N ASP A 281 -8.17 -25.03 9.26
CA ASP A 281 -7.98 -24.88 10.71
C ASP A 281 -7.32 -23.54 11.10
N ARG A 282 -7.06 -22.68 10.11
CA ARG A 282 -6.39 -21.37 10.26
C ARG A 282 -4.89 -21.47 10.51
N ALA A 283 -4.31 -22.68 10.46
CA ALA A 283 -2.88 -22.84 10.52
C ALA A 283 -2.25 -22.34 9.23
N GLU A 284 -1.12 -21.65 9.38
CA GLU A 284 -0.28 -21.28 8.27
C GLU A 284 0.27 -22.56 7.63
N ALA A 285 0.26 -22.62 6.30
CA ALA A 285 0.84 -23.76 5.61
C ALA A 285 2.35 -23.85 5.88
N SER A 286 2.90 -25.06 5.96
CA SER A 286 4.36 -25.25 6.04
C SER A 286 5.08 -24.86 4.76
N ASP A 287 4.36 -24.83 3.65
CA ASP A 287 4.82 -24.65 2.28
C ASP A 287 3.78 -23.89 1.45
N PHE A 288 4.25 -23.31 0.35
CA PHE A 288 3.41 -22.61 -0.62
C PHE A 288 3.44 -23.39 -1.94
N ARG A 289 2.25 -23.75 -2.42
CA ARG A 289 2.04 -24.52 -3.66
C ARG A 289 0.87 -23.94 -4.43
N GLY A 290 1.17 -23.18 -5.46
CA GLY A 290 0.12 -22.50 -6.21
C GLY A 290 0.61 -21.80 -7.46
N ILE A 291 -0.35 -21.42 -8.29
CA ILE A 291 -0.16 -20.57 -9.45
C ILE A 291 -0.76 -19.20 -9.12
N VAL A 292 0.03 -18.15 -9.29
CA VAL A 292 -0.41 -16.75 -9.18
C VAL A 292 -0.37 -16.13 -10.56
N GLU A 293 -1.52 -15.65 -11.02
CA GLU A 293 -1.66 -14.97 -12.32
C GLU A 293 -1.99 -13.50 -12.10
N VAL A 294 -1.33 -12.65 -12.88
CA VAL A 294 -1.50 -11.20 -12.88
C VAL A 294 -1.99 -10.78 -14.25
N ALA A 295 -3.08 -10.04 -14.33
CA ALA A 295 -3.65 -9.55 -15.58
C ALA A 295 -4.00 -8.06 -15.47
N ALA A 296 -4.07 -7.35 -16.60
CA ALA A 296 -4.45 -5.94 -16.63
C ALA A 296 -5.45 -5.62 -17.74
N GLY A 297 -6.11 -4.47 -17.61
CA GLY A 297 -7.12 -3.99 -18.56
C GLY A 297 -8.48 -4.66 -18.38
N THR A 298 -9.51 -4.09 -19.00
CA THR A 298 -10.90 -4.58 -18.90
C THR A 298 -11.05 -6.03 -19.37
N GLU A 299 -10.28 -6.38 -20.42
CA GLU A 299 -10.22 -7.72 -21.01
C GLU A 299 -9.38 -8.72 -20.19
N LYS A 300 -8.78 -8.28 -19.07
CA LYS A 300 -7.93 -9.10 -18.19
C LYS A 300 -6.81 -9.80 -18.98
N GLN A 301 -6.08 -9.01 -19.78
CA GLN A 301 -4.93 -9.50 -20.52
C GLN A 301 -3.88 -10.01 -19.53
N LEU A 302 -3.53 -11.30 -19.63
CA LEU A 302 -2.53 -11.91 -18.77
C LEU A 302 -1.16 -11.22 -18.96
N LEU A 303 -0.62 -10.66 -17.90
CA LEU A 303 0.70 -10.04 -17.86
C LEU A 303 1.77 -11.05 -17.45
N ARG A 304 1.49 -11.82 -16.39
CA ARG A 304 2.47 -12.75 -15.82
C ARG A 304 1.80 -13.92 -15.11
N ARG A 305 2.46 -15.07 -15.15
CA ARG A 305 2.05 -16.29 -14.45
C ARG A 305 3.24 -16.82 -13.66
N TYR A 306 3.06 -17.02 -12.37
CA TYR A 306 4.06 -17.55 -11.45
C TYR A 306 3.59 -18.91 -10.97
N GLU A 307 4.39 -19.94 -11.21
CA GLU A 307 4.19 -21.26 -10.60
C GLU A 307 5.15 -21.36 -9.41
N VAL A 308 4.60 -21.50 -8.21
CA VAL A 308 5.35 -21.38 -6.96
C VAL A 308 5.26 -22.68 -6.18
N LYS A 309 6.42 -23.25 -5.87
CA LYS A 309 6.59 -24.45 -5.04
C LYS A 309 7.79 -24.27 -4.13
N ARG A 310 7.55 -24.06 -2.83
CA ARG A 310 8.60 -23.76 -1.86
C ARG A 310 8.17 -23.98 -0.42
N ASP A 311 9.14 -24.03 0.50
CA ASP A 311 8.88 -23.94 1.94
C ASP A 311 8.41 -22.54 2.35
N GLY A 312 7.67 -22.46 3.46
CA GLY A 312 7.04 -21.23 3.96
C GLY A 312 5.66 -20.98 3.35
N CYS A 313 4.74 -20.40 4.13
CA CYS A 313 3.36 -20.15 3.72
C CYS A 313 3.14 -18.93 2.81
N ARG A 314 4.15 -18.09 2.58
CA ARG A 314 3.95 -16.78 1.92
C ARG A 314 4.69 -16.73 0.61
N PHE A 315 4.04 -16.13 -0.39
CA PHE A 315 4.59 -15.64 -1.65
C PHE A 315 4.48 -14.11 -1.68
N ASN A 316 5.53 -13.40 -2.07
CA ASN A 316 5.48 -11.94 -2.22
C ASN A 316 5.55 -11.56 -3.69
N LEU A 317 4.65 -10.66 -4.09
CA LEU A 317 4.60 -10.08 -5.42
C LEU A 317 4.86 -8.57 -5.32
N ILE A 318 5.90 -8.12 -5.99
CA ILE A 318 6.22 -6.69 -6.16
C ILE A 318 5.45 -6.20 -7.39
N LEU A 319 4.51 -5.30 -7.14
CA LEU A 319 3.67 -4.66 -8.13
C LEU A 319 4.21 -3.24 -8.36
N PRO A 320 4.72 -2.92 -9.56
CA PRO A 320 5.22 -1.58 -9.85
C PRO A 320 4.08 -0.58 -9.86
N LEU A 321 4.42 0.69 -9.68
CA LEU A 321 3.49 1.81 -9.90
C LEU A 321 2.87 1.75 -11.32
N ASP A 322 3.72 1.57 -12.32
CA ASP A 322 3.28 1.35 -13.70
C ASP A 322 3.01 -0.13 -13.93
N VAL A 323 1.80 -0.56 -13.56
CA VAL A 323 1.34 -1.94 -13.70
C VAL A 323 1.22 -2.40 -15.15
N GLY A 324 1.22 -1.47 -16.11
CA GLY A 324 1.24 -1.76 -17.54
C GLY A 324 2.58 -2.29 -18.04
N ASN A 325 3.65 -2.18 -17.23
CA ASN A 325 4.96 -2.71 -17.57
C ASN A 325 5.20 -4.09 -16.91
N PRO A 326 4.97 -5.20 -17.63
CA PRO A 326 5.11 -6.54 -17.06
C PRO A 326 6.55 -6.88 -16.64
N THR A 327 7.57 -6.19 -17.18
CA THR A 327 8.98 -6.45 -16.84
C THR A 327 9.34 -5.99 -15.43
N ARG A 328 8.53 -5.10 -14.85
CA ARG A 328 8.72 -4.60 -13.48
C ARG A 328 7.92 -5.39 -12.43
N LEU A 329 7.00 -6.28 -12.85
CA LEU A 329 6.36 -7.24 -11.95
C LEU A 329 7.40 -8.28 -11.54
N LYS A 330 7.66 -8.45 -10.24
CA LYS A 330 8.64 -9.42 -9.75
C LYS A 330 8.09 -10.23 -8.59
N ALA A 331 8.38 -11.52 -8.57
CA ALA A 331 8.30 -12.31 -7.36
C ALA A 331 9.46 -11.98 -6.42
N ASP A 332 9.32 -12.28 -5.13
CA ASP A 332 10.41 -12.15 -4.16
C ASP A 332 11.69 -12.88 -4.55
N TYR A 333 11.61 -14.09 -5.09
CA TYR A 333 12.82 -14.83 -5.49
C TYR A 333 13.59 -14.13 -6.60
N GLU A 334 12.90 -13.54 -7.58
CA GLU A 334 13.52 -12.76 -8.65
C GLU A 334 14.12 -11.47 -8.10
N PHE A 335 13.42 -10.85 -7.16
CA PHE A 335 13.92 -9.66 -6.48
C PHE A 335 15.22 -9.97 -5.72
N VAL A 336 15.24 -11.06 -4.93
CA VAL A 336 16.42 -11.51 -4.19
C VAL A 336 17.57 -11.86 -5.14
N GLU A 337 17.28 -12.52 -6.26
CA GLU A 337 18.28 -12.80 -7.31
C GLU A 337 18.86 -11.53 -7.92
N ASP A 338 18.02 -10.54 -8.24
CA ASP A 338 18.45 -9.26 -8.79
C ASP A 338 19.30 -8.48 -7.78
N THR A 339 18.89 -8.43 -6.50
CA THR A 339 19.70 -7.85 -5.42
C THR A 339 21.03 -8.57 -5.30
N ALA A 340 21.05 -9.91 -5.30
CA ALA A 340 22.28 -10.68 -5.21
C ALA A 340 23.20 -10.42 -6.42
N ARG A 341 22.63 -10.28 -7.64
CA ARG A 341 23.38 -9.94 -8.85
C ARG A 341 23.97 -8.52 -8.76
N TYR A 342 23.18 -7.55 -8.33
CA TYR A 342 23.60 -6.16 -8.17
C TYR A 342 24.69 -6.02 -7.10
N VAL A 343 24.52 -6.64 -5.93
CA VAL A 343 25.52 -6.58 -4.86
C VAL A 343 26.83 -7.24 -5.28
N LYS A 344 26.80 -8.21 -6.20
CA LYS A 344 28.01 -8.80 -6.80
C LYS A 344 28.80 -7.82 -7.69
N THR A 345 28.15 -6.82 -8.29
CA THR A 345 28.84 -5.81 -9.11
C THR A 345 29.47 -4.70 -8.29
N LEU A 346 29.08 -4.55 -7.02
CA LEU A 346 29.67 -3.56 -6.13
C LEU A 346 31.07 -4.01 -5.68
N PRO A 347 32.03 -3.06 -5.50
CA PRO A 347 33.30 -3.34 -4.86
C PRO A 347 33.08 -3.99 -3.49
N ALA A 348 33.89 -4.99 -3.15
CA ALA A 348 33.86 -5.55 -1.81
C ALA A 348 34.22 -4.45 -0.79
N PRO A 349 33.51 -4.35 0.35
CA PRO A 349 33.90 -3.46 1.43
C PRO A 349 35.36 -3.73 1.84
N GLN A 350 36.15 -2.68 2.04
CA GLN A 350 37.52 -2.83 2.53
C GLN A 350 37.54 -3.13 4.03
N GLY A 351 38.41 -4.05 4.44
CA GLY A 351 38.60 -4.40 5.85
C GLY A 351 37.59 -5.43 6.39
N GLN A 352 37.64 -5.67 7.69
CA GLN A 352 36.71 -6.56 8.38
C GLN A 352 35.39 -5.84 8.68
N ARG A 353 34.27 -6.58 8.70
CA ARG A 353 32.99 -6.03 9.16
C ARG A 353 33.13 -5.54 10.61
N PRO A 354 32.55 -4.39 10.97
CA PRO A 354 32.61 -3.89 12.34
C PRO A 354 32.10 -4.94 13.33
N SER A 355 32.79 -5.12 14.46
CA SER A 355 32.33 -6.00 15.55
C SER A 355 31.66 -5.20 16.68
N GLN A 356 32.05 -3.94 16.85
CA GLN A 356 31.57 -3.07 17.93
C GLN A 356 30.53 -2.04 17.45
N MET A 357 30.73 -1.41 16.30
CA MET A 357 29.77 -0.44 15.75
C MET A 357 28.55 -1.17 15.19
N LEU A 358 27.35 -0.74 15.58
CA LEU A 358 26.11 -1.27 15.04
C LEU A 358 25.86 -0.75 13.61
N LEU A 359 26.02 -1.61 12.62
CA LEU A 359 25.58 -1.38 11.24
C LEU A 359 24.42 -2.32 10.94
N ALA A 360 23.23 -1.88 11.34
CA ALA A 360 22.00 -2.67 11.29
C ALA A 360 21.16 -2.37 10.04
N THR A 361 20.43 -3.38 9.60
CA THR A 361 19.32 -3.23 8.65
C THR A 361 18.20 -4.21 9.00
N HIS A 362 17.09 -4.17 8.26
CA HIS A 362 16.00 -5.11 8.38
C HIS A 362 16.08 -6.15 7.27
N LEU A 363 15.73 -7.39 7.59
CA LEU A 363 15.32 -8.34 6.55
C LEU A 363 13.92 -7.95 6.07
N ALA A 364 13.75 -7.90 4.75
CA ALA A 364 12.42 -7.73 4.18
C ALA A 364 11.56 -8.98 4.36
N LEU A 365 12.21 -10.16 4.33
CA LEU A 365 11.58 -11.47 4.50
C LEU A 365 11.50 -11.88 5.98
N GLN A 366 10.52 -12.70 6.32
CA GLN A 366 10.20 -13.14 7.69
C GLN A 366 10.37 -14.66 7.85
N ARG A 367 10.97 -15.05 8.99
CA ARG A 367 11.08 -16.46 9.37
C ARG A 367 9.71 -17.13 9.47
N GLY A 368 9.60 -18.35 8.95
CA GLY A 368 8.39 -19.18 9.01
C GLY A 368 7.30 -18.76 8.01
N LYS A 369 7.54 -17.66 7.29
CA LYS A 369 6.63 -17.11 6.29
C LYS A 369 7.17 -17.31 4.89
N GLU A 370 8.37 -16.79 4.63
CA GLU A 370 9.07 -16.97 3.37
C GLU A 370 10.02 -18.17 3.40
N SER A 371 10.42 -18.62 2.21
CA SER A 371 11.32 -19.75 2.03
C SER A 371 12.68 -19.53 2.70
N THR A 372 13.20 -20.58 3.31
CA THR A 372 14.49 -20.56 4.00
C THR A 372 15.63 -20.16 3.06
N SER A 373 15.60 -20.63 1.81
CA SER A 373 16.66 -20.33 0.83
C SER A 373 16.66 -18.86 0.43
N LEU A 374 15.50 -18.22 0.33
CA LEU A 374 15.37 -16.80 0.01
C LEU A 374 15.90 -15.92 1.13
N ILE A 375 15.56 -16.25 2.39
CA ILE A 375 16.09 -15.55 3.56
C ILE A 375 17.62 -15.68 3.59
N ASP A 376 18.15 -16.88 3.40
CA ASP A 376 19.61 -17.10 3.42
C ASP A 376 20.32 -16.33 2.29
N ALA A 377 19.72 -16.24 1.11
CA ALA A 377 20.25 -15.47 -0.02
C ALA A 377 20.22 -13.95 0.24
N GLU A 378 19.14 -13.42 0.82
CA GLU A 378 19.06 -12.01 1.24
C GLU A 378 20.13 -11.71 2.31
N MET A 379 20.30 -12.60 3.29
CA MET A 379 21.32 -12.46 4.34
C MET A 379 22.75 -12.44 3.77
N GLU A 380 23.07 -13.28 2.78
CA GLU A 380 24.38 -13.22 2.11
C GLU A 380 24.60 -11.93 1.32
N ALA A 381 23.56 -11.38 0.69
CA ALA A 381 23.64 -10.08 0.03
C ALA A 381 23.92 -8.96 1.06
N LEU A 382 23.19 -8.93 2.18
CA LEU A 382 23.40 -7.94 3.24
C LEU A 382 24.77 -8.06 3.91
N LYS A 383 25.25 -9.30 4.13
CA LYS A 383 26.60 -9.57 4.61
C LYS A 383 27.66 -9.00 3.67
N ARG A 384 27.50 -9.17 2.36
CA ARG A 384 28.42 -8.63 1.35
C ARG A 384 28.41 -7.10 1.31
N LEU A 385 27.30 -6.45 1.64
CA LEU A 385 27.21 -5.01 1.82
C LEU A 385 27.87 -4.49 3.12
N GLY A 386 28.35 -5.38 3.99
CA GLY A 386 29.08 -5.03 5.19
C GLY A 386 28.23 -4.92 6.46
N PHE A 387 26.92 -5.17 6.38
CA PHE A 387 26.04 -5.19 7.56
C PHE A 387 26.48 -6.27 8.56
N ASN A 388 26.46 -5.91 9.84
CA ASN A 388 26.84 -6.80 10.94
C ASN A 388 25.68 -7.11 11.90
N ALA A 389 24.53 -6.42 11.72
CA ALA A 389 23.32 -6.68 12.48
C ALA A 389 22.05 -6.73 11.63
N LEU A 390 21.08 -7.53 12.07
CA LEU A 390 19.75 -7.59 11.49
C LEU A 390 18.66 -7.45 12.56
N TRP A 391 17.56 -6.81 12.17
CA TRP A 391 16.33 -6.75 12.96
C TRP A 391 15.49 -8.00 12.79
N ARG A 392 14.96 -8.54 13.90
CA ARG A 392 14.01 -9.66 13.96
C ARG A 392 14.47 -10.97 13.30
N ALA A 393 15.78 -11.17 13.18
CA ALA A 393 16.32 -12.40 12.61
C ALA A 393 16.46 -13.51 13.67
N ASP A 394 16.37 -14.76 13.21
CA ASP A 394 16.71 -15.95 14.00
C ASP A 394 18.19 -15.91 14.39
N LEU A 395 18.49 -15.91 15.69
CA LEU A 395 19.87 -15.82 16.19
C LEU A 395 20.75 -16.98 15.71
N THR A 396 20.17 -18.18 15.56
CA THR A 396 20.89 -19.36 15.05
C THR A 396 21.34 -19.11 13.60
N ARG A 397 20.45 -18.53 12.81
CA ARG A 397 20.72 -18.21 11.41
C ARG A 397 21.66 -17.01 11.27
N LEU A 398 21.56 -16.01 12.14
CA LEU A 398 22.51 -14.91 12.19
C LEU A 398 23.95 -15.39 12.41
N LYS A 399 24.13 -16.29 13.39
CA LYS A 399 25.44 -16.94 13.65
C LYS A 399 25.93 -17.69 12.41
N LYS A 400 25.08 -18.47 11.76
CA LYS A 400 25.41 -19.19 10.50
C LYS A 400 25.96 -18.25 9.42
N HIS A 401 25.39 -17.06 9.25
CA HIS A 401 25.83 -16.07 8.26
C HIS A 401 26.90 -15.10 8.80
N GLY A 402 27.39 -15.31 10.02
CA GLY A 402 28.45 -14.52 10.65
C GLY A 402 28.03 -13.10 11.01
N PHE A 403 26.75 -12.82 11.23
CA PHE A 403 26.32 -11.56 11.82
C PHE A 403 26.70 -11.57 13.31
N SER A 404 27.40 -10.54 13.77
CA SER A 404 27.91 -10.45 15.14
C SER A 404 26.91 -9.77 16.09
N LYS A 405 25.89 -9.11 15.55
CA LYS A 405 24.91 -8.33 16.30
C LYS A 405 23.49 -8.64 15.82
N ALA A 406 22.52 -8.43 16.68
CA ALA A 406 21.11 -8.73 16.43
C ALA A 406 20.22 -7.76 17.19
N HIS A 407 19.14 -7.33 16.55
CA HIS A 407 18.05 -6.67 17.24
C HIS A 407 16.89 -7.64 17.41
N ALA A 408 16.60 -8.01 18.65
CA ALA A 408 15.50 -8.91 18.98
C ALA A 408 14.27 -8.07 19.32
N ALA A 409 13.19 -8.22 18.57
CA ALA A 409 11.95 -7.52 18.85
C ALA A 409 10.76 -8.46 18.70
N ARG A 410 9.87 -8.47 19.70
CA ARG A 410 8.59 -9.20 19.66
C ARG A 410 7.46 -8.29 20.08
N PHE A 411 6.40 -8.35 19.28
CA PHE A 411 5.11 -7.74 19.58
C PHE A 411 4.30 -8.81 20.27
N VAL A 412 3.85 -8.52 21.48
CA VAL A 412 3.01 -9.44 22.24
C VAL A 412 1.64 -8.78 22.35
N TRP A 413 0.73 -9.24 21.49
CA TRP A 413 -0.65 -8.77 21.51
C TRP A 413 -1.39 -9.48 22.62
N HIS A 414 -1.96 -8.71 23.56
CA HIS A 414 -2.73 -9.26 24.67
C HIS A 414 -4.18 -8.78 24.67
N VAL A 415 -5.06 -9.77 24.68
CA VAL A 415 -6.37 -9.71 25.31
C VAL A 415 -6.37 -10.88 26.28
N CYS A 416 -6.16 -10.64 27.57
CA CYS A 416 -6.33 -11.70 28.56
C CYS A 416 -7.81 -12.14 28.52
N LYS A 417 -8.07 -13.31 27.93
CA LYS A 417 -9.43 -13.88 27.80
C LYS A 417 -10.13 -14.10 29.14
N ASP A 418 -9.34 -14.28 30.20
CA ASP A 418 -9.82 -14.70 31.51
C ASP A 418 -9.84 -13.58 32.56
N TRP A 419 -9.71 -12.31 32.15
CA TRP A 419 -9.60 -11.18 33.08
C TRP A 419 -10.87 -10.33 33.18
N PRO A 420 -11.10 -9.68 34.34
CA PRO A 420 -12.33 -8.91 34.58
C PRO A 420 -12.53 -7.83 33.50
N PRO A 421 -13.78 -7.54 33.12
CA PRO A 421 -14.07 -6.43 32.20
C PRO A 421 -13.49 -5.12 32.74
N GLY A 422 -12.52 -4.53 32.04
CA GLY A 422 -12.06 -3.15 32.32
C GLY A 422 -10.55 -2.92 32.45
N CYS A 423 -9.70 -3.95 32.55
CA CYS A 423 -8.25 -3.74 32.66
C CYS A 423 -7.55 -3.82 31.29
N ARG A 424 -7.35 -2.66 30.63
CA ARG A 424 -6.69 -2.55 29.31
C ARG A 424 -5.17 -2.34 29.39
N PHE A 425 -4.54 -2.43 30.57
CA PHE A 425 -3.18 -1.92 30.80
C PHE A 425 -2.29 -2.83 31.66
N GLN A 426 -2.49 -4.15 31.62
CA GLN A 426 -1.59 -5.07 32.33
C GLN A 426 -0.82 -5.97 31.37
N PRO A 427 0.52 -5.96 31.43
CA PRO A 427 1.35 -6.82 30.59
C PRO A 427 1.27 -8.28 31.00
N ASP A 428 1.21 -9.17 30.00
CA ASP A 428 1.28 -10.62 30.17
C ASP A 428 2.75 -11.02 30.41
N PHE A 429 3.17 -10.82 31.65
CA PHE A 429 4.50 -11.20 32.11
C PHE A 429 4.86 -12.65 31.78
N PRO A 430 3.98 -13.67 31.93
CA PRO A 430 4.31 -15.04 31.54
C PRO A 430 4.77 -15.17 30.09
N ARG A 431 4.08 -14.52 29.14
CA ARG A 431 4.47 -14.59 27.72
C ARG A 431 5.72 -13.76 27.42
N MET A 432 5.90 -12.63 28.11
CA MET A 432 7.15 -11.87 28.01
C MET A 432 8.34 -12.70 28.50
N VAL A 433 8.23 -13.35 29.67
CA VAL A 433 9.27 -14.21 30.25
C VAL A 433 9.57 -15.38 29.31
N SER A 434 8.54 -16.07 28.81
CA SER A 434 8.70 -17.15 27.84
C SER A 434 9.46 -16.71 26.59
N TYR A 435 9.23 -15.48 26.10
CA TYR A 435 10.01 -14.94 24.98
C TYR A 435 11.49 -14.72 25.33
N TYR A 436 11.80 -14.21 26.53
CA TYR A 436 13.19 -14.09 26.98
C TYR A 436 13.88 -15.45 27.12
N GLU A 437 13.16 -16.47 27.62
CA GLU A 437 13.66 -17.84 27.69
C GLU A 437 13.92 -18.44 26.31
N GLU A 438 13.02 -18.22 25.33
CA GLU A 438 13.23 -18.61 23.94
C GLU A 438 14.46 -17.93 23.32
N LEU A 439 14.66 -16.63 23.59
CA LEU A 439 15.85 -15.90 23.13
C LEU A 439 17.13 -16.47 23.75
N ARG A 440 17.13 -16.73 25.07
CA ARG A 440 18.25 -17.35 25.78
C ARG A 440 18.58 -18.73 25.22
N ALA A 441 17.55 -19.54 24.96
CA ALA A 441 17.71 -20.85 24.34
C ALA A 441 18.33 -20.76 22.94
N GLN A 442 17.93 -19.77 22.12
CA GLN A 442 18.52 -19.54 20.80
C GLN A 442 19.97 -19.02 20.86
N LEU A 443 20.31 -18.24 21.87
CA LEU A 443 21.70 -17.83 22.11
C LEU A 443 22.55 -19.06 22.49
N GLY A 444 21.99 -20.03 23.20
CA GLY A 444 22.73 -21.17 23.73
C GLY A 444 23.79 -20.77 24.76
N SER A 445 23.69 -19.55 25.29
CA SER A 445 24.60 -18.93 26.25
C SER A 445 23.87 -17.81 26.99
N ASP A 446 24.39 -17.47 28.18
CA ASP A 446 23.96 -16.28 28.94
C ASP A 446 24.59 -14.99 28.40
N ASP A 447 25.49 -15.13 27.44
CA ASP A 447 26.09 -14.01 26.72
C ASP A 447 25.05 -13.30 25.85
N LEU A 448 24.69 -12.08 26.27
CA LEU A 448 23.77 -11.18 25.58
C LEU A 448 24.51 -10.21 24.64
N ASP A 449 25.84 -10.24 24.55
CA ASP A 449 26.62 -9.34 23.67
C ASP A 449 26.20 -9.36 22.20
N PRO A 450 25.67 -10.48 21.64
CA PRO A 450 25.10 -10.46 20.29
C PRO A 450 23.83 -9.61 20.19
N LEU A 451 23.12 -9.33 21.29
CA LEU A 451 21.89 -8.54 21.29
C LEU A 451 22.21 -7.05 21.52
N THR A 452 21.88 -6.20 20.54
CA THR A 452 22.07 -4.75 20.68
C THR A 452 20.88 -4.06 21.32
N CYS A 453 19.69 -4.63 21.18
CA CYS A 453 18.50 -4.22 21.89
C CYS A 453 17.47 -5.36 21.88
N VAL A 454 16.70 -5.44 22.96
CA VAL A 454 15.52 -6.29 23.07
C VAL A 454 14.31 -5.38 23.24
N THR A 455 13.38 -5.42 22.28
CA THR A 455 12.12 -4.69 22.38
C THR A 455 10.97 -5.67 22.58
N VAL A 456 10.25 -5.50 23.68
CA VAL A 456 8.98 -6.20 23.93
C VAL A 456 7.92 -5.12 24.03
N MET A 457 6.95 -5.16 23.13
CA MET A 457 5.83 -4.23 23.15
C MET A 457 4.54 -5.00 23.41
N ASP A 458 3.82 -4.55 24.43
CA ASP A 458 2.46 -4.94 24.72
C ASP A 458 1.52 -3.84 24.19
N GLU A 459 0.80 -4.16 23.12
CA GLU A 459 -0.27 -3.28 22.62
C GLU A 459 -1.61 -3.87 23.07
N PRO A 460 -2.47 -3.10 23.76
CA PRO A 460 -3.83 -3.54 24.06
C PRO A 460 -4.54 -3.78 22.73
N ALA A 461 -5.06 -4.99 22.51
CA ALA A 461 -5.89 -5.21 21.33
C ALA A 461 -7.16 -4.35 21.49
N SER A 462 -7.43 -3.51 20.49
CA SER A 462 -8.61 -2.65 20.44
C SER A 462 -9.81 -3.37 19.83
#